data_AF-X6GRM9-F1
#
_entry.id   AF-X6GRM9-F1
#
_cell.length_a   1.000
_cell.length_b   1.000
_cell.length_c   1.000
_cell.angle_alpha   90.00
_cell.angle_beta   90.00
_cell.angle_gamma   90.00
#
_symmetry.space_group_name_H-M   'P 1'
#
loop_
_entity.id
_entity.type
_entity.pdbx_description
1 polymer ?
#
loop_
_entity_poly.entity_id
_entity_poly.type
_entity_poly.pdbx_seq_one_letter_code
_entity_poly.pdbx_strand_id
1 'polypeptide(L)'
;MSSTETLVPDPIIAPPPVGKPPRKPGQAVVIVHGMGEQRPMDTLRGFVSAVWSHDPSRAPFYAHVADPADPAGAKINQSWITPDSRTNSYELRRITTPYDVDGRRTDFYELYWADITQGTTRGRLAAWVTNLLWRKPADIPPDARKLYLVTLLAVIIVLVAALALATSVWQQQISWTVGALVTILASFVIWSVDRFGLPYFGDVAAYVRAEAATVEKRALIRSRGLKLLKCLMMDDTYDRIVLVSHSLGSMIAYDLLQILWADFRPRKLEAIRDKAKLKAIHAIDKATLVAGSAWPGSLDDLAGFRRHQWELYRQLRTKDDNHGPWKISDFVTLGSPLTHSEFLVTHNLAEFRRGIAERLFSACPPVAEGAAAGGTLLYQEGRNRSSGKPQRAVHHGAVFAATRWTNIFDRGNGWLTGDPISGPMAENFGPGVENIQVELRGCLGRVFTHTLYWSLTATGVEVGDRPRSHLERFLF
;
A
#
# COMPACT_ATOMS: atom_id res chain seq x y z
N MET A 1 69.84 21.73 -52.77
CA MET A 1 69.65 20.80 -51.65
C MET A 1 69.42 21.62 -50.40
N SER A 2 68.16 21.85 -50.05
CA SER A 2 67.75 22.55 -48.82
C SER A 2 66.66 21.67 -48.21
N SER A 3 66.99 20.99 -47.12
CA SER A 3 66.10 20.05 -46.45
C SER A 3 65.11 20.82 -45.58
N THR A 4 63.83 20.70 -45.90
CA THR A 4 62.72 21.26 -45.11
C THR A 4 62.52 20.40 -43.86
N GLU A 5 62.74 20.98 -42.68
CA GLU A 5 62.55 20.33 -41.39
C GLU A 5 61.06 20.45 -40.99
N THR A 6 60.38 19.30 -40.94
CA THR A 6 58.95 19.19 -40.65
C THR A 6 58.72 19.26 -39.14
N LEU A 7 58.17 20.37 -38.64
CA LEU A 7 57.69 20.52 -37.27
C LEU A 7 56.50 19.58 -37.00
N VAL A 8 56.69 18.61 -36.12
CA VAL A 8 55.62 17.74 -35.58
C VAL A 8 54.95 18.48 -34.42
N PRO A 9 53.62 18.63 -34.38
CA PRO A 9 52.94 19.28 -33.26
C PRO A 9 52.86 18.36 -32.03
N ASP A 10 53.15 18.92 -30.86
CA ASP A 10 53.07 18.25 -29.56
C ASP A 10 51.69 17.62 -29.29
N PRO A 11 51.63 16.43 -28.67
CA PRO A 11 50.36 15.79 -28.34
C PRO A 11 49.63 16.58 -27.25
N ILE A 12 48.44 17.07 -27.59
CA ILE A 12 47.50 17.71 -26.67
C ILE A 12 47.22 16.74 -25.51
N ILE A 13 47.77 17.06 -24.32
CA ILE A 13 47.47 16.37 -23.08
C ILE A 13 45.97 16.58 -22.79
N ALA A 14 45.19 15.52 -22.92
CA ALA A 14 43.77 15.55 -22.56
C ALA A 14 43.63 15.91 -21.06
N PRO A 15 42.71 16.82 -20.70
CA PRO A 15 42.47 17.12 -19.30
C PRO A 15 42.04 15.85 -18.55
N PRO A 16 42.43 15.70 -17.27
CA PRO A 16 42.06 14.53 -16.48
C PRO A 16 40.53 14.39 -16.46
N PRO A 17 39.99 13.16 -16.44
CA PRO A 17 38.55 12.94 -16.43
C PRO A 17 37.97 13.63 -15.20
N VAL A 18 37.25 14.74 -15.44
CA VAL A 18 36.45 15.42 -14.42
C VAL A 18 35.50 14.38 -13.85
N GLY A 19 35.71 14.02 -12.58
CA GLY A 19 34.84 13.08 -11.88
C GLY A 19 33.39 13.52 -12.06
N LYS A 20 32.51 12.58 -12.43
CA LYS A 20 31.08 12.87 -12.62
C LYS A 20 30.57 13.64 -11.39
N PRO A 21 29.88 14.78 -11.56
CA PRO A 21 29.36 15.54 -10.44
C PRO A 21 28.49 14.63 -9.56
N PRO A 22 28.50 14.82 -8.23
CA PRO A 22 27.72 14.00 -7.32
C PRO A 22 26.25 14.02 -7.76
N ARG A 23 25.70 12.83 -7.97
CA ARG A 23 24.35 12.65 -8.47
C ARG A 23 23.36 13.20 -7.44
N LYS A 24 22.48 14.11 -7.88
CA LYS A 24 21.42 14.63 -7.01
C LYS A 24 20.44 13.51 -6.62
N PRO A 25 19.98 13.48 -5.36
CA PRO A 25 19.14 12.39 -4.86
C PRO A 25 17.78 12.35 -5.56
N GLY A 26 17.36 11.17 -5.99
CA GLY A 26 16.05 10.93 -6.59
C GLY A 26 15.17 10.03 -5.73
N GLN A 27 13.86 10.31 -5.74
CA GLN A 27 12.85 9.51 -5.08
C GLN A 27 11.72 9.16 -6.04
N ALA A 28 11.26 7.92 -5.99
CA ALA A 28 10.04 7.49 -6.64
C ALA A 28 8.93 7.34 -5.59
N VAL A 29 7.74 7.83 -5.89
CA VAL A 29 6.53 7.58 -5.09
C VAL A 29 5.58 6.79 -5.96
N VAL A 30 5.24 5.58 -5.55
CA VAL A 30 4.32 4.72 -6.30
C VAL A 30 3.01 4.67 -5.53
N ILE A 31 1.94 5.20 -6.12
CA ILE A 31 0.59 5.06 -5.60
C ILE A 31 -0.09 3.83 -6.20
N VAL A 32 -0.59 2.95 -5.34
CA VAL A 32 -1.46 1.83 -5.72
C VAL A 32 -2.87 2.21 -5.33
N HIS A 33 -3.67 2.57 -6.34
CA HIS A 33 -5.01 3.05 -6.11
C HIS A 33 -5.96 1.94 -5.64
N GLY A 34 -7.04 2.36 -4.97
CA GLY A 34 -8.13 1.52 -4.53
C GLY A 34 -9.04 1.03 -5.68
N MET A 35 -10.12 0.39 -5.29
CA MET A 35 -11.11 -0.19 -6.20
C MET A 35 -11.93 0.86 -6.97
N GLY A 36 -12.43 0.47 -8.14
CA GLY A 36 -13.34 1.27 -8.97
C GLY A 36 -12.81 1.45 -10.40
N GLU A 37 -13.68 1.94 -11.28
CA GLU A 37 -13.32 2.36 -12.64
C GLU A 37 -12.70 3.75 -12.60
N GLN A 38 -11.56 3.86 -11.91
CA GLN A 38 -10.83 5.12 -11.85
C GLN A 38 -10.35 5.48 -13.24
N ARG A 39 -10.50 6.75 -13.62
CA ARG A 39 -9.90 7.22 -14.86
C ARG A 39 -8.37 7.26 -14.67
N PRO A 40 -7.58 6.78 -15.66
CA PRO A 40 -6.13 6.86 -15.58
C PRO A 40 -5.66 8.28 -15.23
N MET A 41 -4.64 8.40 -14.37
CA MET A 41 -4.06 9.66 -13.89
C MET A 41 -4.90 10.47 -12.88
N ASP A 42 -6.20 10.25 -12.72
CA ASP A 42 -7.02 11.09 -11.82
C ASP A 42 -6.59 10.94 -10.36
N THR A 43 -6.36 9.70 -9.91
CA THR A 43 -5.85 9.44 -8.55
C THR A 43 -4.44 9.96 -8.36
N LEU A 44 -3.56 9.76 -9.34
CA LEU A 44 -2.20 10.28 -9.31
C LEU A 44 -2.19 11.81 -9.20
N ARG A 45 -2.99 12.50 -10.01
CA ARG A 45 -3.11 13.96 -10.00
C ARG A 45 -3.67 14.47 -8.67
N GLY A 46 -4.75 13.86 -8.19
CA GLY A 46 -5.35 14.23 -6.90
C GLY A 46 -4.36 14.07 -5.75
N PHE A 47 -3.62 12.95 -5.73
CA PHE A 47 -2.59 12.70 -4.73
C PHE A 47 -1.45 13.72 -4.80
N VAL A 48 -0.86 13.96 -5.98
CA VAL A 48 0.20 14.96 -6.17
C VAL A 48 -0.28 16.37 -5.84
N SER A 49 -1.55 16.67 -6.12
CA SER A 49 -2.13 17.97 -5.77
C SER A 49 -2.10 18.21 -4.27
N ALA A 50 -2.43 17.19 -3.47
CA ALA A 50 -2.47 17.27 -2.01
C ALA A 50 -1.09 17.22 -1.35
N VAL A 51 -0.19 16.33 -1.77
CA VAL A 51 1.10 16.11 -1.08
C VAL A 51 2.24 17.00 -1.59
N TRP A 52 2.07 17.60 -2.77
CA TRP A 52 3.09 18.44 -3.40
C TRP A 52 2.54 19.80 -3.77
N SER A 53 1.52 19.85 -4.63
CA SER A 53 1.14 21.12 -5.29
C SER A 53 0.64 22.18 -4.30
N HIS A 54 -0.13 21.77 -3.29
CA HIS A 54 -0.70 22.67 -2.27
C HIS A 54 0.10 22.72 -0.96
N ASP A 55 1.32 22.16 -0.92
CA ASP A 55 2.22 22.26 0.25
C ASP A 55 3.37 23.24 -0.05
N PRO A 56 3.21 24.55 0.22
CA PRO A 56 4.21 25.57 -0.16
C PRO A 56 5.56 25.39 0.56
N SER A 57 5.61 24.57 1.62
CA SER A 57 6.85 24.29 2.35
C SER A 57 7.82 23.38 1.58
N ARG A 58 7.34 22.68 0.55
CA ARG A 58 8.10 21.64 -0.17
C ARG A 58 8.94 22.16 -1.31
N ALA A 59 8.42 23.13 -2.05
CA ALA A 59 9.12 23.64 -3.21
C ALA A 59 9.79 24.99 -2.88
N PRO A 60 11.00 25.23 -3.42
CA PRO A 60 11.61 26.55 -3.37
C PRO A 60 10.69 27.61 -3.97
N PHE A 61 10.80 28.87 -3.52
CA PHE A 61 9.91 29.97 -3.96
C PHE A 61 9.85 30.16 -5.48
N TYR A 62 10.92 29.83 -6.20
CA TYR A 62 10.99 29.96 -7.66
C TYR A 62 10.21 28.86 -8.41
N ALA A 63 9.83 27.78 -7.73
CA ALA A 63 9.07 26.67 -8.28
C ALA A 63 7.55 26.84 -8.08
N HIS A 64 7.11 28.00 -7.58
CA HIS A 64 5.69 28.30 -7.36
C HIS A 64 5.07 28.95 -8.61
N VAL A 65 3.98 28.38 -9.11
CA VAL A 65 3.23 28.84 -10.28
C VAL A 65 1.78 29.18 -9.90
N ALA A 66 1.10 30.00 -10.70
CA ALA A 66 -0.33 30.23 -10.51
C ALA A 66 -1.11 28.93 -10.76
N ASP A 67 -2.13 28.65 -9.95
CA ASP A 67 -3.01 27.51 -10.18
C ASP A 67 -3.87 27.78 -11.43
N PRO A 68 -3.82 26.93 -12.48
CA PRO A 68 -4.71 27.08 -13.62
C PRO A 68 -6.20 27.01 -13.26
N ALA A 69 -6.56 26.31 -12.17
CA ALA A 69 -7.94 26.18 -11.70
C ALA A 69 -8.40 27.41 -10.90
N ASP A 70 -7.48 28.11 -10.24
CA ASP A 70 -7.73 29.38 -9.54
C ASP A 70 -6.56 30.37 -9.76
N PRO A 71 -6.53 31.06 -10.91
CA PRO A 71 -5.41 31.95 -11.25
C PRO A 71 -5.25 33.15 -10.30
N ALA A 72 -6.31 33.50 -9.57
CA ALA A 72 -6.32 34.58 -8.58
C ALA A 72 -5.99 34.09 -7.16
N GLY A 73 -5.90 32.76 -6.96
CA GLY A 73 -5.67 32.11 -5.69
C GLY A 73 -4.21 32.03 -5.26
N ALA A 74 -3.95 31.17 -4.29
CA ALA A 74 -2.60 30.90 -3.82
C ALA A 74 -1.77 30.21 -4.92
N LYS A 75 -0.48 30.54 -5.00
CA LYS A 75 0.43 29.81 -5.90
C LYS A 75 0.60 28.37 -5.44
N ILE A 76 0.70 27.46 -6.40
CA ILE A 76 0.94 26.04 -6.19
C ILE A 76 2.34 25.66 -6.66
N ASN A 77 2.87 24.55 -6.13
CA ASN A 77 4.15 24.02 -6.57
C ASN A 77 4.03 23.44 -7.97
N GLN A 78 4.98 23.79 -8.83
CA GLN A 78 5.05 23.30 -10.19
C GLN A 78 5.30 21.79 -10.23
N SER A 79 4.67 21.11 -11.19
CA SER A 79 4.96 19.73 -11.56
C SER A 79 4.72 19.51 -13.05
N TRP A 80 5.32 18.47 -13.63
CA TRP A 80 5.19 18.17 -15.06
C TRP A 80 4.77 16.73 -15.28
N ILE A 81 3.82 16.54 -16.20
CA ILE A 81 3.43 15.21 -16.66
C ILE A 81 4.44 14.78 -17.73
N THR A 82 5.26 13.79 -17.41
CA THR A 82 6.30 13.26 -18.28
C THR A 82 5.89 11.86 -18.79
N PRO A 83 6.05 11.57 -20.09
CA PRO A 83 5.89 10.20 -20.58
C PRO A 83 6.75 9.21 -19.80
N ASP A 84 6.21 8.01 -19.57
CA ASP A 84 6.93 6.91 -18.94
C ASP A 84 6.81 5.65 -19.79
N SER A 85 7.95 5.12 -20.23
CA SER A 85 8.01 3.88 -21.00
C SER A 85 8.11 2.63 -20.11
N ARG A 86 8.28 2.78 -18.79
CA ARG A 86 8.53 1.66 -17.87
C ARG A 86 7.26 0.88 -17.52
N THR A 87 6.12 1.56 -17.47
CA THR A 87 4.81 0.97 -17.12
C THR A 87 4.16 0.17 -18.25
N ASN A 88 4.74 0.16 -19.47
CA ASN A 88 4.19 -0.53 -20.65
C ASN A 88 2.73 -0.15 -20.98
N SER A 89 2.27 1.00 -20.50
CA SER A 89 0.96 1.58 -20.78
C SER A 89 1.18 3.00 -21.31
N TYR A 90 0.81 3.24 -22.56
CA TYR A 90 0.94 4.56 -23.19
C TYR A 90 0.00 5.62 -22.57
N GLU A 91 -1.03 5.15 -21.86
CA GLU A 91 -2.00 5.99 -21.14
C GLU A 91 -1.48 6.44 -19.77
N LEU A 92 -0.51 5.73 -19.19
CA LEU A 92 0.10 6.08 -17.91
C LEU A 92 1.29 7.02 -18.12
N ARG A 93 1.32 8.07 -17.33
CA ARG A 93 2.42 9.04 -17.31
C ARG A 93 2.92 9.19 -15.88
N ARG A 94 4.18 9.61 -15.74
CA ARG A 94 4.72 10.00 -14.43
C ARG A 94 4.45 11.48 -14.20
N ILE A 95 4.31 11.89 -12.95
CA ILE A 95 4.37 13.30 -12.58
C ILE A 95 5.72 13.59 -11.92
N THR A 96 6.50 14.51 -12.48
CA THR A 96 7.85 14.85 -12.01
C THR A 96 7.82 16.22 -11.34
N THR A 97 8.48 16.34 -10.18
CA THR A 97 8.64 17.62 -9.48
C THR A 97 9.96 18.30 -9.84
N PRO A 98 10.10 19.62 -9.59
CA PRO A 98 11.41 20.22 -9.43
C PRO A 98 12.10 19.67 -8.17
N TYR A 99 13.37 20.03 -7.97
CA TYR A 99 14.07 19.73 -6.73
C TYR A 99 13.38 20.46 -5.57
N ASP A 100 13.06 19.71 -4.51
CA ASP A 100 12.50 20.23 -3.28
C ASP A 100 13.54 21.04 -2.47
N VAL A 101 13.11 21.56 -1.32
CA VAL A 101 13.97 22.29 -0.37
C VAL A 101 15.15 21.44 0.14
N ASP A 102 15.03 20.11 0.15
CA ASP A 102 16.07 19.15 0.53
C ASP A 102 16.97 18.75 -0.66
N GLY A 103 16.77 19.35 -1.83
CA GLY A 103 17.53 19.07 -3.05
C GLY A 103 17.20 17.71 -3.70
N ARG A 104 16.04 17.12 -3.40
CA ARG A 104 15.57 15.84 -3.93
C ARG A 104 14.52 16.04 -5.01
N ARG A 105 14.64 15.27 -6.10
CA ARG A 105 13.61 15.20 -7.14
C ARG A 105 12.66 14.03 -6.83
N THR A 106 11.36 14.29 -6.88
CA THR A 106 10.34 13.26 -6.67
C THR A 106 9.59 13.00 -7.97
N ASP A 107 9.54 11.73 -8.36
CA ASP A 107 8.78 11.25 -9.51
C ASP A 107 7.64 10.36 -8.99
N PHE A 108 6.40 10.73 -9.30
CA PHE A 108 5.20 10.01 -8.91
C PHE A 108 4.73 9.08 -10.02
N TYR A 109 4.36 7.86 -9.63
CA TYR A 109 3.90 6.78 -10.50
C TYR A 109 2.60 6.20 -9.97
N GLU A 110 1.73 5.79 -10.87
CA GLU A 110 0.51 5.05 -10.53
C GLU A 110 0.63 3.60 -10.98
N LEU A 111 0.46 2.67 -10.04
CA LEU A 111 0.19 1.28 -10.40
C LEU A 111 -1.28 1.14 -10.74
N TYR A 112 -1.61 1.40 -12.01
CA TYR A 112 -2.97 1.30 -12.51
C TYR A 112 -3.35 -0.14 -12.86
N TRP A 113 -4.49 -0.60 -12.34
CA TRP A 113 -4.96 -1.97 -12.51
C TRP A 113 -6.45 -2.12 -12.83
N ALA A 114 -7.21 -1.01 -12.88
CA ALA A 114 -8.66 -1.05 -13.11
C ALA A 114 -9.05 -1.64 -14.49
N ASP A 115 -8.19 -1.50 -15.50
CA ASP A 115 -8.35 -2.11 -16.83
C ASP A 115 -8.38 -3.65 -16.79
N ILE A 116 -7.66 -4.26 -15.84
CA ILE A 116 -7.56 -5.72 -15.72
C ILE A 116 -8.84 -6.32 -15.11
N THR A 117 -9.53 -5.55 -14.27
CA THR A 117 -10.65 -6.04 -13.45
C THR A 117 -12.03 -5.81 -14.04
N GLN A 118 -12.14 -5.39 -15.31
CA GLN A 118 -13.43 -5.19 -16.00
C GLN A 118 -14.30 -6.48 -15.98
N GLY A 119 -15.60 -6.34 -15.67
CA GLY A 119 -16.64 -7.39 -15.78
C GLY A 119 -17.44 -7.73 -14.50
N THR A 120 -18.77 -7.70 -14.60
CA THR A 120 -19.86 -8.15 -13.68
C THR A 120 -19.61 -8.19 -12.16
N THR A 121 -19.73 -7.03 -11.52
CA THR A 121 -19.77 -6.83 -10.04
C THR A 121 -20.96 -7.54 -9.37
N ARG A 122 -22.08 -7.75 -10.09
CA ARG A 122 -23.35 -8.28 -9.56
C ARG A 122 -23.31 -9.75 -9.15
N GLY A 123 -22.76 -10.64 -9.99
CA GLY A 123 -22.64 -12.08 -9.65
C GLY A 123 -21.67 -12.33 -8.50
N ARG A 124 -20.65 -11.48 -8.37
CA ARG A 124 -19.59 -11.60 -7.36
C ARG A 124 -20.06 -11.13 -5.98
N LEU A 125 -20.88 -10.08 -5.92
CA LEU A 125 -21.60 -9.72 -4.69
C LEU A 125 -22.58 -10.81 -4.24
N ALA A 126 -23.34 -11.41 -5.17
CA ALA A 126 -24.26 -12.49 -4.84
C ALA A 126 -23.54 -13.71 -4.23
N ALA A 127 -22.36 -14.08 -4.77
CA ALA A 127 -21.50 -15.14 -4.22
C ALA A 127 -20.93 -14.81 -2.83
N TRP A 128 -20.65 -13.54 -2.55
CA TRP A 128 -20.20 -13.09 -1.22
C TRP A 128 -21.34 -13.14 -0.20
N VAL A 129 -22.51 -12.60 -0.53
CA VAL A 129 -23.68 -12.62 0.35
C VAL A 129 -24.08 -14.06 0.68
N THR A 130 -24.12 -14.95 -0.32
CA THR A 130 -24.41 -16.38 -0.08
C THR A 130 -23.39 -17.01 0.86
N ASN A 131 -22.08 -16.90 0.60
CA ASN A 131 -21.08 -17.45 1.51
C ASN A 131 -21.11 -16.85 2.92
N LEU A 132 -21.43 -15.56 3.04
CA LEU A 132 -21.62 -14.91 4.33
C LEU A 132 -22.76 -15.56 5.10
N LEU A 133 -23.91 -15.81 4.45
CA LEU A 133 -25.08 -16.47 5.05
C LEU A 133 -24.81 -17.92 5.49
N TRP A 134 -23.87 -18.62 4.86
CA TRP A 134 -23.47 -19.99 5.21
C TRP A 134 -22.32 -20.06 6.22
N ARG A 135 -21.73 -18.94 6.64
CA ARG A 135 -20.61 -18.89 7.61
C ARG A 135 -21.14 -19.01 9.04
N LYS A 136 -20.49 -19.80 9.90
CA LYS A 136 -20.92 -19.97 11.30
C LYS A 136 -20.74 -18.65 12.07
N PRO A 137 -21.73 -18.19 12.86
CA PRO A 137 -21.65 -16.90 13.58
C PRO A 137 -20.47 -16.80 14.58
N ALA A 138 -19.97 -17.94 15.07
CA ALA A 138 -18.83 -18.00 15.98
C ALA A 138 -17.51 -17.56 15.32
N ASP A 139 -17.38 -17.74 14.00
CA ASP A 139 -16.16 -17.46 13.23
C ASP A 139 -16.06 -15.99 12.78
N ILE A 140 -17.05 -15.17 13.15
CA ILE A 140 -17.12 -13.75 12.78
C ILE A 140 -16.55 -12.91 13.94
N PRO A 141 -15.55 -12.04 13.68
CA PRO A 141 -15.00 -11.14 14.69
C PRO A 141 -16.09 -10.29 15.36
N PRO A 142 -15.98 -9.98 16.65
CA PRO A 142 -17.01 -9.23 17.38
C PRO A 142 -17.39 -7.89 16.71
N ASP A 143 -16.43 -7.22 16.08
CA ASP A 143 -16.65 -5.95 15.38
C ASP A 143 -17.44 -6.12 14.06
N ALA A 144 -17.27 -7.27 13.39
CA ALA A 144 -17.97 -7.63 12.16
C ALA A 144 -19.33 -8.34 12.41
N ARG A 145 -19.62 -8.83 13.62
CA ARG A 145 -20.90 -9.50 13.93
C ARG A 145 -22.11 -8.60 13.72
N LYS A 146 -21.97 -7.30 14.03
CA LYS A 146 -23.03 -6.31 13.79
C LYS A 146 -23.33 -6.18 12.30
N LEU A 147 -22.29 -6.18 11.45
CA LEU A 147 -22.46 -6.19 10.00
C LEU A 147 -23.15 -7.46 9.51
N TYR A 148 -22.71 -8.61 10.01
CA TYR A 148 -23.32 -9.89 9.67
C TYR A 148 -24.82 -9.91 9.99
N LEU A 149 -25.20 -9.47 11.19
CA LEU A 149 -26.59 -9.36 11.61
C LEU A 149 -27.39 -8.39 10.74
N VAL A 150 -26.84 -7.21 10.42
CA VAL A 150 -27.51 -6.22 9.55
C VAL A 150 -27.69 -6.76 8.13
N THR A 151 -26.66 -7.42 7.58
CA THR A 151 -26.70 -7.98 6.22
C THR A 151 -27.68 -9.16 6.17
N LEU A 152 -27.66 -10.03 7.17
CA LEU A 152 -28.60 -11.14 7.33
C LEU A 152 -30.04 -10.63 7.46
N LEU A 153 -30.27 -9.61 8.29
CA LEU A 153 -31.60 -9.01 8.47
C LEU A 153 -32.08 -8.36 7.17
N ALA A 154 -31.21 -7.65 6.44
CA ALA A 154 -31.55 -7.06 5.15
C ALA A 154 -31.92 -8.14 4.12
N VAL A 155 -31.17 -9.25 4.05
CA VAL A 155 -31.49 -10.40 3.18
C VAL A 155 -32.83 -11.02 3.57
N ILE A 156 -33.08 -11.23 4.86
CA ILE A 156 -34.35 -11.77 5.35
C ILE A 156 -35.52 -10.84 4.99
N ILE A 157 -35.37 -9.53 5.18
CA ILE A 157 -36.40 -8.53 4.81
C ILE A 157 -36.70 -8.61 3.32
N VAL A 158 -35.68 -8.71 2.47
CA VAL A 158 -35.86 -8.85 1.01
C VAL A 158 -36.57 -10.16 0.66
N LEU A 159 -36.18 -11.27 1.27
CA LEU A 159 -36.82 -12.58 1.04
C LEU A 159 -38.27 -12.60 1.50
N VAL A 160 -38.57 -12.01 2.67
CA VAL A 160 -39.93 -11.88 3.20
C VAL A 160 -40.77 -10.98 2.31
N ALA A 161 -40.23 -9.85 1.85
CA ALA A 161 -40.91 -8.96 0.92
C ALA A 161 -41.19 -9.64 -0.43
N ALA A 162 -40.22 -10.40 -0.96
CA ALA A 162 -40.38 -11.17 -2.19
C ALA A 162 -41.42 -12.29 -2.05
N LEU A 163 -41.41 -13.01 -0.91
CA LEU A 163 -42.39 -14.05 -0.61
C LEU A 163 -43.79 -13.46 -0.44
N ALA A 164 -43.92 -12.35 0.28
CA ALA A 164 -45.19 -11.64 0.44
C ALA A 164 -45.72 -11.11 -0.91
N LEU A 165 -44.84 -10.63 -1.79
CA LEU A 165 -45.22 -10.22 -3.15
C LEU A 165 -45.67 -11.43 -3.98
N ALA A 166 -44.98 -12.56 -3.89
CA ALA A 166 -45.34 -13.78 -4.64
C ALA A 166 -46.67 -14.38 -4.17
N THR A 167 -46.90 -14.46 -2.86
CA THR A 167 -48.16 -14.99 -2.30
C THR A 167 -49.34 -14.05 -2.56
N SER A 168 -49.11 -12.74 -2.56
CA SER A 168 -50.16 -11.75 -2.79
C SER A 168 -50.59 -11.65 -4.26
N VAL A 169 -49.65 -11.76 -5.21
CA VAL A 169 -49.96 -11.91 -6.64
C VAL A 169 -50.76 -13.18 -6.88
N TRP A 170 -50.38 -14.28 -6.21
CA TRP A 170 -51.10 -15.54 -6.29
C TRP A 170 -52.53 -15.48 -5.73
N GLN A 171 -52.74 -14.72 -4.64
CA GLN A 171 -54.04 -14.59 -3.98
C GLN A 171 -54.94 -13.50 -4.58
N GLN A 172 -54.45 -12.68 -5.52
CA GLN A 172 -55.15 -11.51 -6.09
C GLN A 172 -55.68 -10.50 -5.06
N GLN A 173 -55.07 -10.42 -3.88
CA GLN A 173 -55.59 -9.64 -2.74
C GLN A 173 -54.94 -8.26 -2.53
N ILE A 174 -54.12 -7.76 -3.47
CA ILE A 174 -53.41 -6.50 -3.27
C ILE A 174 -54.22 -5.28 -3.69
N SER A 175 -54.40 -4.34 -2.76
CA SER A 175 -54.70 -2.95 -3.08
C SER A 175 -53.47 -2.31 -3.73
N TRP A 176 -53.67 -1.50 -4.76
CA TRP A 176 -52.59 -0.88 -5.55
C TRP A 176 -51.52 -0.16 -4.69
N THR A 177 -51.92 0.31 -3.50
CA THR A 177 -51.05 0.94 -2.49
C THR A 177 -50.02 0.00 -1.87
N VAL A 178 -50.37 -1.25 -1.58
CA VAL A 178 -49.44 -2.23 -0.97
C VAL A 178 -48.43 -2.70 -2.01
N GLY A 179 -48.89 -2.94 -3.25
CA GLY A 179 -48.01 -3.24 -4.38
C GLY A 179 -46.99 -2.13 -4.62
N ALA A 180 -47.44 -0.87 -4.65
CA ALA A 180 -46.58 0.29 -4.82
C ALA A 180 -45.53 0.42 -3.69
N LEU A 181 -45.92 0.24 -2.43
CA LEU A 181 -44.99 0.29 -1.29
C LEU A 181 -43.92 -0.80 -1.36
N VAL A 182 -44.28 -2.02 -1.72
CA VAL A 182 -43.32 -3.13 -1.87
C VAL A 182 -42.38 -2.86 -3.04
N THR A 183 -42.89 -2.36 -4.18
CA THR A 183 -42.04 -2.00 -5.32
C THR A 183 -41.09 -0.83 -4.98
N ILE A 184 -41.55 0.18 -4.27
CA ILE A 184 -40.71 1.31 -3.81
C ILE A 184 -39.64 0.80 -2.86
N LEU A 185 -40.00 -0.03 -1.88
CA LEU A 185 -39.04 -0.60 -0.93
C LEU A 185 -38.03 -1.50 -1.64
N ALA A 186 -38.47 -2.39 -2.53
CA ALA A 186 -37.59 -3.24 -3.32
C ALA A 186 -36.67 -2.42 -4.23
N SER A 187 -37.19 -1.39 -4.89
CA SER A 187 -36.40 -0.47 -5.72
C SER A 187 -35.39 0.32 -4.90
N PHE A 188 -35.77 0.75 -3.69
CA PHE A 188 -34.87 1.43 -2.76
C PHE A 188 -33.77 0.50 -2.25
N VAL A 189 -34.09 -0.76 -1.94
CA VAL A 189 -33.09 -1.77 -1.57
C VAL A 189 -32.17 -2.06 -2.74
N ILE A 190 -32.69 -2.30 -3.95
CA ILE A 190 -31.88 -2.54 -5.15
C ILE A 190 -30.99 -1.32 -5.43
N TRP A 191 -31.54 -0.11 -5.38
CA TRP A 191 -30.77 1.13 -5.56
C TRP A 191 -29.69 1.28 -4.47
N SER A 192 -30.01 0.97 -3.21
CA SER A 192 -29.05 1.03 -2.10
C SER A 192 -27.94 -0.03 -2.25
N VAL A 193 -28.28 -1.24 -2.68
CA VAL A 193 -27.32 -2.29 -2.98
C VAL A 193 -26.46 -1.91 -4.19
N ASP A 194 -27.05 -1.37 -5.25
CA ASP A 194 -26.31 -0.96 -6.45
C ASP A 194 -25.39 0.25 -6.17
N ARG A 195 -25.81 1.18 -5.30
CA ARG A 195 -25.07 2.41 -4.98
C ARG A 195 -24.02 2.22 -3.89
N PHE A 196 -24.31 1.41 -2.87
CA PHE A 196 -23.47 1.26 -1.68
C PHE A 196 -22.91 -0.16 -1.51
N GLY A 197 -23.65 -1.20 -1.90
CA GLY A 197 -23.26 -2.60 -1.71
C GLY A 197 -22.29 -3.14 -2.79
N LEU A 198 -22.63 -2.96 -4.07
CA LEU A 198 -21.84 -3.45 -5.21
C LEU A 198 -20.45 -2.81 -5.28
N PRO A 199 -20.29 -1.48 -5.15
CA PRO A 199 -18.97 -0.85 -5.19
C PRO A 199 -18.12 -1.16 -3.95
N TYR A 200 -18.74 -1.53 -2.82
CA TYR A 200 -18.06 -1.71 -1.53
C TYR A 200 -17.70 -3.17 -1.21
N PHE A 201 -18.60 -4.13 -1.43
CA PHE A 201 -18.42 -5.52 -1.00
C PHE A 201 -18.17 -6.50 -2.16
N GLY A 202 -18.78 -6.27 -3.33
CA GLY A 202 -18.77 -7.22 -4.45
C GLY A 202 -17.38 -7.48 -5.02
N ASP A 203 -16.54 -6.45 -5.03
CA ASP A 203 -15.20 -6.50 -5.59
C ASP A 203 -14.12 -6.75 -4.51
N VAL A 204 -14.36 -6.43 -3.22
CA VAL A 204 -13.47 -6.82 -2.10
C VAL A 204 -13.45 -8.33 -1.98
N ALA A 205 -14.62 -8.96 -2.05
CA ALA A 205 -14.73 -10.42 -2.11
C ALA A 205 -14.00 -11.02 -3.32
N ALA A 206 -13.96 -10.32 -4.45
CA ALA A 206 -13.34 -10.81 -5.69
C ALA A 206 -11.81 -10.77 -5.68
N TYR A 207 -11.18 -9.78 -5.04
CA TYR A 207 -9.73 -9.76 -4.88
C TYR A 207 -9.26 -10.68 -3.75
N VAL A 208 -10.06 -10.77 -2.70
CA VAL A 208 -9.71 -11.49 -1.48
C VAL A 208 -9.92 -13.01 -1.63
N ARG A 209 -11.01 -13.47 -2.25
CA ARG A 209 -11.32 -14.91 -2.38
C ARG A 209 -10.62 -15.54 -3.57
N ALA A 210 -9.75 -16.51 -3.34
CA ALA A 210 -9.01 -17.26 -4.37
C ALA A 210 -9.92 -18.16 -5.26
N GLU A 211 -10.79 -17.56 -6.08
CA GLU A 211 -11.54 -18.27 -7.11
C GLU A 211 -10.76 -18.34 -8.42
N ALA A 212 -10.86 -19.42 -9.19
CA ALA A 212 -10.04 -19.65 -10.40
C ALA A 212 -10.07 -18.49 -11.42
N ALA A 213 -11.23 -17.84 -11.61
CA ALA A 213 -11.38 -16.67 -12.50
C ALA A 213 -10.66 -15.40 -12.00
N THR A 214 -10.30 -15.35 -10.72
CA THR A 214 -9.61 -14.20 -10.08
C THR A 214 -8.09 -14.41 -10.00
N VAL A 215 -7.60 -15.64 -10.21
CA VAL A 215 -6.17 -15.97 -10.16
C VAL A 215 -5.42 -15.39 -11.35
N GLU A 216 -5.98 -15.49 -12.57
CA GLU A 216 -5.36 -14.93 -13.78
C GLU A 216 -5.26 -13.40 -13.68
N LYS A 217 -6.36 -12.72 -13.33
CA LYS A 217 -6.38 -11.28 -13.11
C LYS A 217 -5.39 -10.87 -12.02
N ARG A 218 -5.32 -11.59 -10.89
CA ARG A 218 -4.31 -11.33 -9.85
C ARG A 218 -2.88 -11.54 -10.33
N ALA A 219 -2.62 -12.59 -11.11
CA ALA A 219 -1.30 -12.84 -11.68
C ALA A 219 -0.89 -11.69 -12.62
N LEU A 220 -1.82 -11.17 -13.41
CA LEU A 220 -1.57 -10.02 -14.30
C LEU A 220 -1.33 -8.72 -13.54
N ILE A 221 -2.13 -8.42 -12.51
CA ILE A 221 -1.92 -7.26 -11.64
C ILE A 221 -0.55 -7.35 -10.95
N ARG A 222 -0.22 -8.52 -10.40
CA ARG A 222 1.07 -8.77 -9.74
C ARG A 222 2.23 -8.65 -10.72
N SER A 223 2.14 -9.24 -11.91
CA SER A 223 3.23 -9.16 -12.90
C SER A 223 3.48 -7.73 -13.37
N ARG A 224 2.42 -6.93 -13.58
CA ARG A 224 2.53 -5.50 -13.89
C ARG A 224 3.18 -4.72 -12.76
N GLY A 225 2.72 -4.90 -11.53
CA GLY A 225 3.28 -4.24 -10.34
C GLY A 225 4.74 -4.60 -10.09
N LEU A 226 5.08 -5.89 -10.18
CA LEU A 226 6.45 -6.38 -10.05
C LEU A 226 7.36 -5.81 -11.13
N LYS A 227 6.89 -5.72 -12.39
CA LYS A 227 7.67 -5.13 -13.49
C LYS A 227 8.00 -3.66 -13.18
N LEU A 228 6.99 -2.85 -12.82
CA LEU A 228 7.19 -1.45 -12.47
C LEU A 228 8.18 -1.30 -11.32
N LEU A 229 7.94 -1.97 -10.20
CA LEU A 229 8.78 -1.84 -9.00
C LEU A 229 10.21 -2.34 -9.23
N LYS A 230 10.40 -3.46 -9.96
CA LYS A 230 11.74 -3.95 -10.32
C LYS A 230 12.49 -2.95 -11.21
N CYS A 231 11.81 -2.35 -12.20
CA CYS A 231 12.40 -1.30 -13.03
C CYS A 231 12.85 -0.10 -12.19
N LEU A 232 12.02 0.37 -11.25
CA LEU A 232 12.36 1.49 -10.36
C LEU A 232 13.51 1.14 -9.39
N MET A 233 13.52 -0.08 -8.85
CA MET A 233 14.59 -0.53 -7.94
C MET A 233 15.94 -0.62 -8.66
N MET A 234 15.96 -1.06 -9.92
CA MET A 234 17.19 -1.16 -10.72
C MET A 234 17.61 0.16 -11.38
N ASP A 235 16.72 1.17 -11.40
CA ASP A 235 17.04 2.47 -11.97
C ASP A 235 17.91 3.27 -10.99
N ASP A 236 19.14 3.57 -11.39
CA ASP A 236 20.07 4.33 -10.55
C ASP A 236 19.61 5.79 -10.32
N THR A 237 18.59 6.29 -11.03
CA THR A 237 18.03 7.64 -10.81
C THR A 237 17.32 7.78 -9.49
N TYR A 238 16.85 6.68 -8.92
CA TYR A 238 16.19 6.67 -7.63
C TYR A 238 17.08 6.00 -6.60
N ASP A 239 17.18 6.63 -5.43
CA ASP A 239 17.82 6.05 -4.26
C ASP A 239 16.78 5.54 -3.25
N ARG A 240 15.53 6.02 -3.37
CA ARG A 240 14.42 5.77 -2.46
C ARG A 240 13.11 5.60 -3.21
N ILE A 241 12.32 4.63 -2.77
CA ILE A 241 10.97 4.35 -3.24
C ILE A 241 10.04 4.37 -2.04
N VAL A 242 8.99 5.19 -2.10
CA VAL A 242 7.88 5.21 -1.15
C VAL A 242 6.68 4.57 -1.83
N LEU A 243 6.16 3.49 -1.25
CA LEU A 243 4.99 2.79 -1.75
C LEU A 243 3.77 3.25 -0.96
N VAL A 244 2.89 4.02 -1.60
CA VAL A 244 1.64 4.51 -1.02
C VAL A 244 0.50 3.68 -1.58
N SER A 245 -0.43 3.27 -0.74
CA SER A 245 -1.56 2.46 -1.19
C SER A 245 -2.83 2.87 -0.48
N HIS A 246 -3.92 2.91 -1.24
CA HIS A 246 -5.23 3.26 -0.71
C HIS A 246 -6.20 2.10 -0.85
N SER A 247 -7.03 1.89 0.17
CA SER A 247 -8.11 0.90 0.12
C SER A 247 -7.57 -0.48 -0.31
N LEU A 248 -8.26 -1.18 -1.22
CA LEU A 248 -7.83 -2.48 -1.78
C LEU A 248 -6.41 -2.45 -2.38
N GLY A 249 -5.96 -1.30 -2.89
CA GLY A 249 -4.59 -1.13 -3.38
C GLY A 249 -3.52 -1.52 -2.34
N SER A 250 -3.86 -1.42 -1.05
CA SER A 250 -2.99 -1.83 0.05
C SER A 250 -2.74 -3.34 0.11
N MET A 251 -3.73 -4.16 -0.26
CA MET A 251 -3.52 -5.61 -0.36
C MET A 251 -2.61 -5.96 -1.54
N ILE A 252 -2.80 -5.29 -2.68
CA ILE A 252 -1.94 -5.47 -3.86
C ILE A 252 -0.50 -5.07 -3.52
N ALA A 253 -0.30 -3.89 -2.94
CA ALA A 253 1.00 -3.38 -2.55
C ALA A 253 1.71 -4.30 -1.55
N TYR A 254 0.98 -4.77 -0.53
CA TYR A 254 1.49 -5.71 0.47
C TYR A 254 1.95 -7.04 -0.16
N ASP A 255 1.14 -7.64 -1.05
CA ASP A 255 1.52 -8.85 -1.78
C ASP A 255 2.78 -8.65 -2.64
N LEU A 256 2.86 -7.52 -3.35
CA LEU A 256 4.02 -7.17 -4.18
C LEU A 256 5.29 -7.05 -3.33
N LEU A 257 5.21 -6.44 -2.15
CA LEU A 257 6.35 -6.32 -1.22
C LEU A 257 6.88 -7.68 -0.80
N GLN A 258 6.00 -8.62 -0.46
CA GLN A 258 6.41 -9.97 -0.06
C GLN A 258 7.13 -10.71 -1.19
N ILE A 259 6.59 -10.64 -2.41
CA ILE A 259 7.20 -11.27 -3.58
C ILE A 259 8.53 -10.62 -3.93
N LEU A 260 8.61 -9.29 -3.91
CA LEU A 260 9.86 -8.57 -4.18
C LEU A 260 10.93 -8.87 -3.13
N TRP A 261 10.56 -8.94 -1.85
CA TRP A 261 11.52 -9.28 -0.81
C TRP A 261 12.11 -10.67 -1.01
N ALA A 262 11.32 -11.65 -1.45
CA ALA A 262 11.85 -12.98 -1.76
C ALA A 262 12.98 -12.95 -2.80
N ASP A 263 12.89 -12.04 -3.78
CA ASP A 263 13.87 -11.85 -4.86
C ASP A 263 15.08 -11.00 -4.44
N PHE A 264 14.87 -9.95 -3.62
CA PHE A 264 15.89 -8.94 -3.30
C PHE A 264 16.47 -9.04 -1.89
N ARG A 265 15.96 -9.92 -1.03
CA ARG A 265 16.46 -10.04 0.35
C ARG A 265 17.97 -10.37 0.39
N PRO A 266 18.66 -9.96 1.45
CA PRO A 266 20.06 -10.30 1.64
C PRO A 266 20.25 -11.82 1.77
N ARG A 267 21.10 -12.39 0.90
CA ARG A 267 21.52 -13.79 0.89
C ARG A 267 23.04 -13.90 0.85
N LYS A 268 23.58 -15.10 1.10
CA LYS A 268 25.02 -15.36 1.06
C LYS A 268 25.86 -14.40 1.91
N LEU A 269 25.32 -13.92 3.03
CA LEU A 269 25.99 -12.99 3.95
C LEU A 269 27.12 -13.68 4.69
N GLU A 270 28.29 -13.03 4.75
CA GLU A 270 29.47 -13.53 5.45
C GLU A 270 29.90 -12.56 6.56
N ALA A 271 30.27 -13.10 7.74
CA ALA A 271 30.55 -12.31 8.94
C ALA A 271 31.58 -11.18 8.77
N ILE A 272 32.65 -11.45 8.00
CA ILE A 272 33.75 -10.50 7.79
C ILE A 272 33.39 -9.49 6.70
N ARG A 273 32.84 -9.96 5.57
CA ARG A 273 32.53 -9.12 4.41
C ARG A 273 31.33 -8.20 4.69
N ASP A 274 30.28 -8.74 5.30
CA ASP A 274 28.99 -8.07 5.47
C ASP A 274 28.77 -7.56 6.90
N LYS A 275 29.85 -7.19 7.61
CA LYS A 275 29.81 -6.78 9.03
C LYS A 275 28.79 -5.66 9.30
N ALA A 276 28.71 -4.66 8.42
CA ALA A 276 27.77 -3.54 8.56
C ALA A 276 26.31 -3.97 8.41
N LYS A 277 25.99 -4.75 7.36
CA LYS A 277 24.65 -5.32 7.13
C LYS A 277 24.24 -6.21 8.30
N LEU A 278 25.12 -7.11 8.73
CA LEU A 278 24.87 -7.98 9.87
C LEU A 278 24.63 -7.16 11.14
N LYS A 279 25.43 -6.13 11.42
CA LYS A 279 25.21 -5.25 12.58
C LYS A 279 23.81 -4.60 12.54
N ALA A 280 23.37 -4.13 11.37
CA ALA A 280 22.04 -3.55 11.20
C ALA A 280 20.91 -4.59 11.41
N ILE A 281 21.08 -5.82 10.90
CA ILE A 281 20.13 -6.93 11.13
C ILE A 281 20.03 -7.28 12.62
N HIS A 282 21.16 -7.45 13.32
CA HIS A 282 21.14 -7.74 14.76
C HIS A 282 20.51 -6.61 15.60
N ALA A 283 20.49 -5.38 15.09
CA ALA A 283 19.77 -4.29 15.76
C ALA A 283 18.25 -4.44 15.64
N ILE A 284 17.76 -4.96 14.50
CA ILE A 284 16.35 -5.33 14.29
C ILE A 284 15.96 -6.56 15.11
N ASP A 285 16.86 -7.54 15.23
CA ASP A 285 16.61 -8.80 15.96
C ASP A 285 16.02 -8.56 17.36
N LYS A 286 16.42 -7.46 18.04
CA LYS A 286 15.92 -7.06 19.37
C LYS A 286 14.41 -6.81 19.44
N ALA A 287 13.80 -6.41 18.34
CA ALA A 287 12.38 -6.09 18.25
C ALA A 287 11.56 -7.24 17.64
N THR A 288 12.18 -8.36 17.29
CA THR A 288 11.49 -9.47 16.62
C THR A 288 10.41 -10.09 17.47
N LEU A 289 9.33 -10.49 16.81
CA LEU A 289 8.19 -11.16 17.42
C LEU A 289 8.41 -12.67 17.51
N VAL A 290 7.65 -13.32 18.37
CA VAL A 290 7.59 -14.79 18.48
C VAL A 290 6.33 -15.28 17.78
N ALA A 291 6.46 -16.37 17.03
CA ALA A 291 5.33 -17.05 16.42
C ALA A 291 4.41 -17.64 17.50
N GLY A 292 3.10 -17.47 17.37
CA GLY A 292 2.11 -18.12 18.25
C GLY A 292 1.89 -17.46 19.61
N SER A 293 2.66 -16.42 19.98
CA SER A 293 2.40 -15.61 21.18
C SER A 293 1.40 -14.49 20.90
N ALA A 294 0.67 -14.05 21.93
CA ALA A 294 -0.04 -12.77 21.87
C ALA A 294 0.98 -11.63 21.75
N TRP A 295 0.77 -10.73 20.79
CA TRP A 295 1.65 -9.57 20.59
C TRP A 295 1.18 -8.38 21.41
N PRO A 296 2.09 -7.53 21.89
CA PRO A 296 1.69 -6.32 22.59
C PRO A 296 1.00 -5.35 21.62
N GLY A 297 0.11 -4.51 22.13
CA GLY A 297 -0.59 -3.50 21.32
C GLY A 297 0.31 -2.35 20.84
N SER A 298 1.49 -2.18 21.44
CA SER A 298 2.48 -1.17 21.07
C SER A 298 3.90 -1.65 21.39
N LEU A 299 4.90 -0.99 20.79
CA LEU A 299 6.31 -1.30 20.99
C LEU A 299 6.95 -0.20 21.84
N ASP A 300 7.64 -0.58 22.92
CA ASP A 300 8.19 0.35 23.93
C ASP A 300 9.09 1.44 23.30
N ASP A 301 9.95 1.07 22.33
CA ASP A 301 10.79 1.98 21.54
C ASP A 301 10.51 1.87 20.04
N LEU A 302 9.29 2.21 19.61
CA LEU A 302 8.92 2.25 18.19
C LEU A 302 9.87 3.17 17.38
N ALA A 303 10.28 4.30 17.94
CA ALA A 303 11.18 5.23 17.28
C ALA A 303 12.57 4.61 17.04
N GLY A 304 13.11 3.88 18.00
CA GLY A 304 14.37 3.13 17.87
C GLY A 304 14.28 2.01 16.86
N PHE A 305 13.18 1.24 16.88
CA PHE A 305 12.92 0.24 15.86
C PHE A 305 12.93 0.85 14.45
N ARG A 306 12.23 1.97 14.24
CA ARG A 306 12.21 2.68 12.93
C ARG A 306 13.59 3.23 12.52
N ARG A 307 14.41 3.68 13.47
CA ARG A 307 15.82 4.06 13.19
C ARG A 307 16.64 2.86 12.73
N HIS A 308 16.44 1.68 13.34
CA HIS A 308 17.10 0.45 12.90
C HIS A 308 16.62 0.00 11.52
N GLN A 309 15.32 0.13 11.21
CA GLN A 309 14.80 -0.16 9.86
C GLN A 309 15.45 0.73 8.80
N TRP A 310 15.57 2.03 9.10
CA TRP A 310 16.22 2.99 8.21
C TRP A 310 17.70 2.69 7.97
N GLU A 311 18.43 2.28 9.02
CA GLU A 311 19.83 1.90 8.86
C GLU A 311 19.99 0.62 8.04
N LEU A 312 19.14 -0.40 8.26
CA LEU A 312 19.17 -1.60 7.42
C LEU A 312 18.84 -1.26 5.97
N TYR A 313 17.79 -0.48 5.72
CA TYR A 313 17.44 0.03 4.40
C TYR A 313 18.63 0.73 3.71
N ARG A 314 19.34 1.62 4.42
CA ARG A 314 20.53 2.30 3.89
C ARG A 314 21.64 1.36 3.45
N GLN A 315 21.81 0.23 4.15
CA GLN A 315 22.80 -0.79 3.80
C GLN A 315 22.37 -1.66 2.60
N LEU A 316 21.06 -1.75 2.32
CA LEU A 316 20.51 -2.61 1.25
C LEU A 316 20.17 -1.85 -0.03
N ARG A 317 20.01 -0.52 0.01
CA ARG A 317 19.61 0.28 -1.17
C ARG A 317 20.66 0.37 -2.27
N THR A 318 21.91 0.03 -1.97
CA THR A 318 23.00 -0.03 -2.95
C THR A 318 23.11 -1.43 -3.51
N LYS A 319 23.36 -1.53 -4.81
CA LYS A 319 23.62 -2.80 -5.47
C LYS A 319 24.91 -3.43 -4.93
N ASP A 320 24.88 -4.73 -4.70
CA ASP A 320 26.03 -5.55 -4.34
C ASP A 320 26.18 -6.67 -5.38
N ASP A 321 27.37 -7.27 -5.47
CA ASP A 321 27.68 -8.39 -6.35
C ASP A 321 26.76 -9.60 -6.10
N ASN A 322 26.23 -9.71 -4.87
CA ASN A 322 25.39 -10.85 -4.45
C ASN A 322 23.89 -10.55 -4.42
N HIS A 323 23.47 -9.28 -4.46
CA HIS A 323 22.06 -8.92 -4.29
C HIS A 323 21.69 -7.64 -5.04
N GLY A 324 20.45 -7.62 -5.55
CA GLY A 324 19.84 -6.40 -6.07
C GLY A 324 19.67 -5.33 -4.97
N PRO A 325 19.52 -4.05 -5.34
CA PRO A 325 19.28 -2.98 -4.39
C PRO A 325 17.84 -3.03 -3.84
N TRP A 326 17.67 -3.05 -2.52
CA TRP A 326 16.37 -2.84 -1.87
C TRP A 326 16.12 -1.34 -1.66
N LYS A 327 15.38 -0.72 -2.58
CA LYS A 327 15.15 0.74 -2.57
C LYS A 327 13.82 1.17 -1.94
N ILE A 328 12.97 0.25 -1.50
CA ILE A 328 11.67 0.56 -0.88
C ILE A 328 11.87 0.84 0.61
N SER A 329 11.79 2.11 1.00
CA SER A 329 12.00 2.51 2.39
C SER A 329 10.74 2.50 3.22
N ASP A 330 9.60 2.81 2.59
CA ASP A 330 8.34 3.08 3.27
C ASP A 330 7.17 2.43 2.53
N PHE A 331 6.28 1.83 3.32
CA PHE A 331 4.97 1.36 2.92
C PHE A 331 3.92 2.13 3.70
N VAL A 332 3.15 2.97 3.00
CA VAL A 332 2.13 3.84 3.58
C VAL A 332 0.75 3.38 3.15
N THR A 333 -0.06 2.93 4.10
CA THR A 333 -1.42 2.46 3.84
C THR A 333 -2.44 3.52 4.26
N LEU A 334 -3.38 3.85 3.38
CA LEU A 334 -4.45 4.83 3.58
C LEU A 334 -5.80 4.11 3.51
N GLY A 335 -6.59 4.16 4.57
CA GLY A 335 -7.93 3.54 4.57
C GLY A 335 -7.91 2.04 4.27
N SER A 336 -6.96 1.30 4.82
CA SER A 336 -6.66 -0.05 4.33
C SER A 336 -7.53 -1.14 4.95
N PRO A 337 -8.11 -2.04 4.12
CA PRO A 337 -8.88 -3.21 4.59
C PRO A 337 -7.98 -4.30 5.20
N LEU A 338 -6.65 -4.16 5.15
CA LEU A 338 -5.72 -5.10 5.81
C LEU A 338 -5.99 -5.20 7.32
N THR A 339 -6.57 -4.17 7.94
CA THR A 339 -7.05 -4.23 9.32
C THR A 339 -8.05 -5.37 9.59
N HIS A 340 -8.68 -5.93 8.55
CA HIS A 340 -9.63 -7.04 8.62
C HIS A 340 -9.12 -8.28 7.87
N SER A 341 -7.80 -8.43 7.69
CA SER A 341 -7.18 -9.54 6.97
C SER A 341 -7.55 -10.92 7.50
N GLU A 342 -7.81 -11.05 8.80
CA GLU A 342 -8.24 -12.28 9.46
C GLU A 342 -9.58 -12.81 8.93
N PHE A 343 -10.45 -11.91 8.45
CA PHE A 343 -11.76 -12.23 7.90
C PHE A 343 -11.78 -12.23 6.37
N LEU A 344 -11.02 -11.29 5.79
CA LEU A 344 -10.89 -11.13 4.36
C LEU A 344 -9.97 -12.24 3.82
N VAL A 345 -8.68 -12.18 4.12
CA VAL A 345 -7.66 -13.03 3.49
C VAL A 345 -7.76 -14.48 3.99
N THR A 346 -8.14 -14.68 5.25
CA THR A 346 -8.25 -16.01 5.89
C THR A 346 -9.64 -16.27 6.46
N HIS A 347 -9.87 -17.47 7.01
CA HIS A 347 -11.15 -17.82 7.62
C HIS A 347 -11.30 -17.23 9.02
N ASN A 348 -10.21 -17.06 9.77
CA ASN A 348 -10.19 -16.49 11.12
C ASN A 348 -8.78 -16.04 11.53
N LEU A 349 -8.68 -15.39 12.71
CA LEU A 349 -7.42 -14.90 13.27
C LEU A 349 -6.38 -16.01 13.51
N ALA A 350 -6.81 -17.20 13.93
CA ALA A 350 -5.88 -18.31 14.18
C ALA A 350 -5.20 -18.78 12.88
N GLU A 351 -5.95 -18.88 11.78
CA GLU A 351 -5.39 -19.19 10.47
C GLU A 351 -4.47 -18.09 9.96
N PHE A 352 -4.83 -16.81 10.18
CA PHE A 352 -3.97 -15.69 9.85
C PHE A 352 -2.63 -15.74 10.60
N ARG A 353 -2.67 -15.97 11.92
CA ARG A 353 -1.47 -16.14 12.75
C ARG A 353 -0.62 -17.33 12.33
N ARG A 354 -1.26 -18.44 11.96
CA ARG A 354 -0.59 -19.59 11.39
C ARG A 354 0.12 -19.21 10.08
N GLY A 355 -0.55 -18.47 9.18
CA GLY A 355 0.07 -17.96 7.96
C GLY A 355 1.29 -17.07 8.21
N ILE A 356 1.27 -16.24 9.27
CA ILE A 356 2.46 -15.47 9.67
C ILE A 356 3.58 -16.40 10.16
N ALA A 357 3.26 -17.40 11.00
CA ALA A 357 4.23 -18.37 11.50
C ALA A 357 4.85 -19.22 10.37
N GLU A 358 4.05 -19.58 9.38
CA GLU A 358 4.46 -20.27 8.13
C GLU A 358 5.15 -19.33 7.14
N ARG A 359 5.25 -18.03 7.46
CA ARG A 359 5.88 -16.98 6.63
C ARG A 359 5.17 -16.75 5.29
N LEU A 360 3.90 -17.12 5.20
CA LEU A 360 3.00 -16.75 4.10
C LEU A 360 2.66 -15.24 4.14
N PHE A 361 2.59 -14.69 5.36
CA PHE A 361 2.40 -13.27 5.62
C PHE A 361 3.57 -12.72 6.44
N SER A 362 3.87 -11.44 6.24
CA SER A 362 4.93 -10.71 6.92
C SER A 362 4.38 -9.78 8.00
N ALA A 363 4.94 -9.88 9.21
CA ALA A 363 4.61 -9.01 10.33
C ALA A 363 5.60 -7.85 10.48
N CYS A 364 5.21 -6.80 11.19
CA CYS A 364 6.03 -5.66 11.58
C CYS A 364 5.94 -5.46 13.11
N PRO A 365 7.01 -5.75 13.87
CA PRO A 365 8.31 -6.25 13.43
C PRO A 365 8.24 -7.68 12.89
N PRO A 366 9.25 -8.16 12.13
CA PRO A 366 9.24 -9.53 11.65
C PRO A 366 9.34 -10.56 12.79
N VAL A 367 8.83 -11.76 12.52
CA VAL A 367 8.93 -12.91 13.43
C VAL A 367 10.33 -13.53 13.33
N ALA A 368 10.95 -13.84 14.47
CA ALA A 368 12.28 -14.44 14.52
C ALA A 368 12.36 -15.83 13.87
N GLU A 369 13.58 -16.22 13.46
CA GLU A 369 13.97 -17.60 13.18
C GLU A 369 14.30 -18.29 14.51
N GLY A 370 13.26 -18.86 15.14
CA GLY A 370 13.38 -19.57 16.42
C GLY A 370 12.19 -19.37 17.34
N ALA A 371 12.20 -20.07 18.48
CA ALA A 371 11.10 -20.06 19.46
C ALA A 371 11.18 -18.94 20.51
N ALA A 372 12.23 -18.10 20.47
CA ALA A 372 12.49 -17.09 21.50
C ALA A 372 12.39 -15.66 20.93
N ALA A 373 11.82 -14.74 21.73
CA ALA A 373 11.80 -13.30 21.46
C ALA A 373 13.24 -12.76 21.44
N GLY A 374 13.53 -11.81 20.55
CA GLY A 374 14.90 -11.36 20.35
C GLY A 374 15.76 -12.35 19.56
N GLY A 375 15.14 -13.34 18.90
CA GLY A 375 15.81 -14.27 18.00
C GLY A 375 16.27 -13.60 16.71
N THR A 376 16.95 -14.35 15.84
CA THR A 376 17.56 -13.76 14.65
C THR A 376 16.67 -13.89 13.42
N LEU A 377 16.73 -12.91 12.52
CA LEU A 377 16.12 -13.01 11.19
C LEU A 377 16.90 -13.91 10.21
N LEU A 378 18.07 -14.40 10.63
CA LEU A 378 19.03 -15.09 9.79
C LEU A 378 18.91 -16.61 9.95
N TYR A 379 18.90 -17.32 8.82
CA TYR A 379 19.14 -18.77 8.80
C TYR A 379 20.42 -19.08 8.04
N GLN A 380 21.02 -20.24 8.32
CA GLN A 380 22.19 -20.71 7.60
C GLN A 380 21.76 -21.27 6.23
N GLU A 381 22.18 -20.61 5.15
CA GLU A 381 21.86 -21.01 3.77
C GLU A 381 22.84 -22.06 3.24
N GLY A 382 24.09 -22.04 3.72
CA GLY A 382 25.11 -22.98 3.30
C GLY A 382 26.53 -22.52 3.67
N ARG A 383 27.51 -22.93 2.87
CA ARG A 383 28.91 -22.52 2.98
C ARG A 383 29.42 -22.07 1.62
N ASN A 384 30.28 -21.06 1.61
CA ASN A 384 30.97 -20.62 0.41
C ASN A 384 31.87 -21.76 -0.11
N ARG A 385 31.74 -22.14 -1.38
CA ARG A 385 32.49 -23.26 -1.98
C ARG A 385 34.00 -23.02 -2.01
N SER A 386 34.44 -21.77 -2.14
CA SER A 386 35.86 -21.42 -2.26
C SER A 386 36.50 -21.18 -0.90
N SER A 387 35.81 -20.49 0.02
CA SER A 387 36.37 -20.11 1.32
C SER A 387 35.96 -21.00 2.49
N GLY A 388 35.00 -21.91 2.30
CA GLY A 388 34.44 -22.78 3.34
C GLY A 388 33.63 -22.06 4.42
N LYS A 389 33.52 -20.73 4.35
CA LYS A 389 32.89 -19.88 5.37
C LYS A 389 31.36 -20.06 5.38
N PRO A 390 30.71 -20.03 6.56
CA PRO A 390 29.26 -20.13 6.65
C PRO A 390 28.60 -18.90 6.02
N GLN A 391 27.56 -19.15 5.24
CA GLN A 391 26.75 -18.15 4.57
C GLN A 391 25.36 -18.12 5.19
N ARG A 392 24.90 -16.92 5.53
CA ARG A 392 23.59 -16.67 6.13
C ARG A 392 22.68 -15.92 5.17
N ALA A 393 21.38 -16.10 5.33
CA ALA A 393 20.37 -15.37 4.58
C ALA A 393 19.27 -14.88 5.52
N VAL A 394 18.70 -13.72 5.20
CA VAL A 394 17.49 -13.24 5.87
C VAL A 394 16.30 -14.06 5.38
N HIS A 395 15.37 -14.44 6.25
CA HIS A 395 14.18 -15.18 5.82
C HIS A 395 13.21 -14.31 4.97
N HIS A 396 12.39 -14.97 4.17
CA HIS A 396 11.52 -14.31 3.19
C HIS A 396 10.30 -13.59 3.80
N GLY A 397 9.92 -13.90 5.04
CA GLY A 397 8.87 -13.16 5.78
C GLY A 397 9.34 -11.87 6.47
N ALA A 398 10.56 -11.39 6.20
CA ALA A 398 11.20 -10.30 6.94
C ALA A 398 11.24 -8.94 6.20
N VAL A 399 10.30 -8.68 5.28
CA VAL A 399 10.30 -7.45 4.47
C VAL A 399 10.28 -6.16 5.32
N PHE A 400 9.57 -6.19 6.45
CA PHE A 400 9.49 -5.07 7.39
C PHE A 400 10.70 -4.95 8.32
N ALA A 401 11.77 -5.74 8.12
CA ALA A 401 13.06 -5.44 8.72
C ALA A 401 13.71 -4.19 8.08
N ALA A 402 13.51 -4.02 6.76
CA ALA A 402 14.12 -2.96 5.96
C ALA A 402 13.11 -1.98 5.34
N THR A 403 11.82 -2.17 5.63
CA THR A 403 10.73 -1.31 5.14
C THR A 403 9.91 -0.83 6.32
N ARG A 404 9.79 0.49 6.49
CA ARG A 404 8.96 1.09 7.53
C ARG A 404 7.50 1.02 7.09
N TRP A 405 6.60 0.62 7.98
CA TRP A 405 5.17 0.61 7.71
C TRP A 405 4.50 1.74 8.51
N THR A 406 3.79 2.60 7.81
CA THR A 406 2.89 3.61 8.38
C THR A 406 1.47 3.35 7.91
N ASN A 407 0.52 3.26 8.83
CA ASN A 407 -0.89 3.07 8.55
C ASN A 407 -1.71 4.28 8.99
N ILE A 408 -2.45 4.88 8.06
CA ILE A 408 -3.26 6.07 8.29
C ILE A 408 -4.72 5.68 8.09
N PHE A 409 -5.51 5.85 9.15
CA PHE A 409 -6.89 5.40 9.19
C PHE A 409 -7.79 6.41 9.91
N ASP A 410 -9.04 6.55 9.47
CA ASP A 410 -9.98 7.48 10.11
C ASP A 410 -10.48 6.92 11.44
N ARG A 411 -10.81 7.82 12.36
CA ARG A 411 -11.42 7.52 13.64
C ARG A 411 -12.82 6.94 13.40
N GLY A 412 -12.96 5.61 13.50
CA GLY A 412 -14.24 4.95 13.26
C GLY A 412 -15.33 5.42 14.22
N ASN A 413 -16.44 5.94 13.69
CA ASN A 413 -17.66 6.22 14.44
C ASN A 413 -18.86 5.51 13.75
N GLY A 414 -18.84 4.18 13.70
CA GLY A 414 -19.94 3.37 13.18
C GLY A 414 -20.13 3.41 11.65
N TRP A 415 -21.06 2.59 11.13
CA TRP A 415 -21.28 2.37 9.68
C TRP A 415 -21.72 3.61 8.89
N LEU A 416 -22.29 4.61 9.57
CA LEU A 416 -22.80 5.84 8.94
C LEU A 416 -21.84 7.02 9.08
N THR A 417 -20.78 6.92 9.91
CA THR A 417 -19.81 8.01 10.06
C THR A 417 -18.35 7.53 10.16
N GLY A 418 -17.50 8.14 9.35
CA GLY A 418 -16.08 7.84 9.22
C GLY A 418 -15.78 6.84 8.11
N ASP A 419 -14.65 6.13 8.26
CA ASP A 419 -14.18 5.09 7.35
C ASP A 419 -14.39 3.70 7.98
N PRO A 420 -15.44 2.96 7.58
CA PRO A 420 -15.73 1.62 8.11
C PRO A 420 -14.80 0.52 7.59
N ILE A 421 -13.92 0.81 6.63
CA ILE A 421 -12.98 -0.14 6.04
C ILE A 421 -11.63 -0.13 6.78
N SER A 422 -11.29 1.02 7.34
CA SER A 422 -9.98 1.28 7.93
C SER A 422 -9.96 1.03 9.43
N GLY A 423 -8.77 0.72 9.95
CA GLY A 423 -8.58 0.43 11.35
C GLY A 423 -7.11 0.27 11.71
N PRO A 424 -6.81 0.07 13.00
CA PRO A 424 -5.45 -0.14 13.48
C PRO A 424 -4.92 -1.50 13.03
N MET A 425 -3.66 -1.53 12.58
CA MET A 425 -3.00 -2.75 12.10
C MET A 425 -2.22 -3.50 13.17
N ALA A 426 -2.06 -2.92 14.35
CA ALA A 426 -1.21 -3.47 15.40
C ALA A 426 -1.62 -4.89 15.82
N GLU A 427 -2.92 -5.17 15.85
CA GLU A 427 -3.43 -6.49 16.16
C GLU A 427 -2.96 -7.51 15.11
N ASN A 428 -3.32 -7.34 13.84
CA ASN A 428 -3.02 -8.33 12.81
C ASN A 428 -1.55 -8.40 12.42
N PHE A 429 -0.89 -7.26 12.22
CA PHE A 429 0.45 -7.20 11.65
C PHE A 429 1.55 -6.88 12.67
N GLY A 430 1.20 -6.51 13.89
CA GLY A 430 2.14 -6.31 14.98
C GLY A 430 2.41 -4.84 15.33
N PRO A 431 3.04 -4.62 16.50
CA PRO A 431 3.19 -3.30 17.12
C PRO A 431 4.20 -2.38 16.44
N GLY A 432 4.91 -2.86 15.43
CA GLY A 432 5.92 -2.10 14.68
C GLY A 432 5.32 -1.25 13.56
N VAL A 433 4.03 -1.41 13.27
CA VAL A 433 3.29 -0.53 12.36
C VAL A 433 2.99 0.80 13.06
N GLU A 434 3.46 1.91 12.48
CA GLU A 434 3.12 3.26 12.96
C GLU A 434 1.66 3.56 12.58
N ASN A 435 0.75 3.40 13.53
CA ASN A 435 -0.68 3.66 13.34
C ASN A 435 -0.98 5.13 13.64
N ILE A 436 -1.42 5.87 12.63
CA ILE A 436 -1.80 7.29 12.71
C ILE A 436 -3.31 7.36 12.53
N GLN A 437 -4.00 7.65 13.63
CA GLN A 437 -5.43 7.89 13.61
C GLN A 437 -5.70 9.33 13.18
N VAL A 438 -6.58 9.51 12.20
CA VAL A 438 -7.00 10.83 11.73
C VAL A 438 -8.49 11.03 11.96
N GLU A 439 -8.93 12.28 11.99
CA GLU A 439 -10.34 12.62 11.93
C GLU A 439 -10.61 13.35 10.61
N LEU A 440 -11.28 12.66 9.69
CA LEU A 440 -11.67 13.19 8.38
C LEU A 440 -13.07 13.80 8.41
N ARG A 441 -13.23 14.97 7.77
CA ARG A 441 -14.54 15.63 7.56
C ARG A 441 -14.63 16.20 6.15
N GLY A 442 -15.70 15.85 5.44
CA GLY A 442 -16.07 16.44 4.15
C GLY A 442 -17.22 17.44 4.27
N CYS A 443 -17.80 17.83 3.13
CA CYS A 443 -18.91 18.79 3.08
C CYS A 443 -20.20 18.30 3.76
N LEU A 444 -20.45 16.99 3.74
CA LEU A 444 -21.58 16.33 4.43
C LEU A 444 -21.19 15.87 5.85
N GLY A 445 -20.17 16.49 6.45
CA GLY A 445 -19.64 16.08 7.74
C GLY A 445 -18.81 14.80 7.63
N ARG A 446 -19.11 13.81 8.47
CA ARG A 446 -18.36 12.54 8.54
C ARG A 446 -19.03 11.38 7.79
N VAL A 447 -20.00 11.66 6.93
CA VAL A 447 -20.68 10.60 6.17
C VAL A 447 -19.72 10.04 5.12
N PHE A 448 -19.27 8.79 5.31
CA PHE A 448 -18.36 8.05 4.43
C PHE A 448 -17.09 8.81 4.04
N THR A 449 -16.05 8.71 4.87
CA THR A 449 -14.80 9.49 4.70
C THR A 449 -13.70 8.73 3.97
N HIS A 450 -13.95 7.48 3.54
CA HIS A 450 -12.95 6.57 2.98
C HIS A 450 -12.18 7.12 1.77
N THR A 451 -12.78 8.02 0.99
CA THR A 451 -12.15 8.64 -0.19
C THR A 451 -11.48 9.98 0.10
N LEU A 452 -11.49 10.44 1.36
CA LEU A 452 -11.11 11.81 1.73
C LEU A 452 -9.66 11.95 2.23
N TYR A 453 -8.87 10.88 2.26
CA TYR A 453 -7.48 10.87 2.79
C TYR A 453 -6.51 11.85 2.10
N TRP A 454 -6.81 12.33 0.90
CA TRP A 454 -6.02 13.39 0.24
C TRP A 454 -6.92 14.37 -0.50
N SER A 455 -8.16 14.53 -0.05
CA SER A 455 -9.08 15.49 -0.63
C SER A 455 -8.73 16.90 -0.15
N LEU A 456 -8.49 17.81 -1.08
CA LEU A 456 -8.28 19.24 -0.78
C LEU A 456 -9.53 19.90 -0.19
N THR A 457 -10.71 19.32 -0.43
CA THR A 457 -12.00 19.81 0.08
C THR A 457 -12.37 19.22 1.44
N ALA A 458 -11.55 18.32 1.98
CA ALA A 458 -11.77 17.69 3.28
C ALA A 458 -10.73 18.17 4.28
N THR A 459 -11.13 18.26 5.56
CA THR A 459 -10.19 18.49 6.64
C THR A 459 -9.83 17.15 7.28
N GLY A 460 -8.54 16.91 7.49
CA GLY A 460 -8.06 15.73 8.20
C GLY A 460 -6.97 16.10 9.21
N VAL A 461 -7.23 15.79 10.48
CA VAL A 461 -6.32 16.14 11.58
C VAL A 461 -5.91 14.87 12.31
N GLU A 462 -4.61 14.71 12.60
CA GLU A 462 -4.10 13.63 13.46
C GLU A 462 -4.71 13.75 14.86
N VAL A 463 -5.28 12.65 15.37
CA VAL A 463 -5.87 12.61 16.71
C VAL A 463 -4.77 12.47 17.75
N GLY A 464 -4.50 13.52 18.54
CA GLY A 464 -3.49 13.52 19.59
C GLY A 464 -3.12 14.91 20.13
N ASP A 465 -2.13 14.97 21.03
CA ASP A 465 -1.76 16.20 21.79
C ASP A 465 -1.20 17.35 20.92
N ARG A 466 -0.76 17.07 19.69
CA ARG A 466 -0.32 18.06 18.71
C ARG A 466 -0.96 17.77 17.36
N PRO A 467 -2.12 18.38 17.04
CA PRO A 467 -2.79 18.15 15.77
C PRO A 467 -1.90 18.61 14.61
N ARG A 468 -1.48 17.65 13.77
CA ARG A 468 -0.76 17.89 12.52
C ARG A 468 -1.63 17.52 11.33
N SER A 469 -1.32 18.09 10.17
CA SER A 469 -1.92 17.65 8.91
C SER A 469 -1.43 16.23 8.63
N HIS A 470 -2.36 15.30 8.44
CA HIS A 470 -2.04 13.91 8.09
C HIS A 470 -1.28 13.78 6.76
N LEU A 471 -1.37 14.78 5.87
CA LEU A 471 -0.64 14.84 4.60
C LEU A 471 0.89 14.93 4.80
N GLU A 472 1.36 15.51 5.91
CA GLU A 472 2.80 15.61 6.21
C GLU A 472 3.46 14.23 6.38
N ARG A 473 2.68 13.20 6.68
CA ARG A 473 3.12 11.84 7.00
C ARG A 473 3.20 10.90 5.79
N PHE A 474 2.79 11.35 4.60
CA PHE A 474 2.66 10.46 3.43
C PHE A 474 4.01 10.13 2.77
N LEU A 475 5.05 10.95 2.97
CA LEU A 475 6.30 10.88 2.22
C LEU A 475 7.59 10.86 3.07
N PHE A 476 7.48 10.97 4.41
CA PHE A 476 8.63 11.24 5.30
C PHE A 476 8.67 10.33 6.53
#